data_AF-A0A7J2YAE2-F1
#
_entry.id   AF-A0A7J2YAE2-F1
#
_cell.length_a   1.000
_cell.length_b   1.000
_cell.length_c   1.000
_cell.angle_alpha   90.00
_cell.angle_beta   90.00
_cell.angle_gamma   90.00
#
_symmetry.space_group_name_H-M   'P 1'
#
loop_
_entity.id
_entity.type
_entity.pdbx_description
1 polymer ?
#
loop_
_entity_poly.entity_id
_entity_poly.type
_entity_poly.pdbx_seq_one_letter_code
_entity_poly.pdbx_strand_id
1 'polypeptide(L)'
;MITRNTAVNQTPLEKDTLVAQLSNYNLPHFVLESVAKKCDSTLVKKGKIGTILSSMNESALALLHKIFVQCEEDEEGEFADYRFAVFLSSRLHSSLVFDQPVTGKSGTVYKVKVAVFGEQGLVAVGENKAKGERVSIDELTRFNKMVRDIAKSKDGQNMLYAFFSSSVGYADGFNKIFARNSKTKTPPNKYGFCVAKTITLLEFRDKNTVQVFIAPF
;
A
#
# COMPACT_ATOMS: atom_id res chain seq x y z
N MET A 1 42.03 -15.32 -21.62
CA MET A 1 41.74 -15.32 -20.17
C MET A 1 40.24 -15.37 -20.00
N ILE A 2 39.70 -16.51 -19.57
CA ILE A 2 38.26 -16.70 -19.33
C ILE A 2 38.03 -16.43 -17.85
N THR A 3 37.41 -15.30 -17.52
CA THR A 3 37.05 -14.97 -16.13
C THR A 3 35.83 -15.79 -15.75
N ARG A 4 36.02 -16.81 -14.91
CA ARG A 4 34.96 -17.61 -14.31
C ARG A 4 34.12 -16.71 -13.40
N ASN A 5 32.85 -16.57 -13.73
CA ASN A 5 31.85 -15.92 -12.89
C ASN A 5 31.51 -16.92 -11.76
N THR A 6 32.09 -16.73 -10.58
CA THR A 6 31.72 -17.48 -9.38
C THR A 6 30.35 -17.01 -8.93
N ALA A 7 29.32 -17.79 -9.24
CA ALA A 7 28.03 -17.68 -8.58
C ALA A 7 28.26 -17.83 -7.08
N VAL A 8 27.98 -16.76 -6.33
CA VAL A 8 27.94 -16.80 -4.87
C VAL A 8 26.77 -17.69 -4.49
N ASN A 9 27.07 -18.93 -4.11
CA ASN A 9 26.11 -19.82 -3.44
C ASN A 9 25.74 -19.17 -2.10
N GLN A 10 24.69 -18.35 -2.10
CA GLN A 10 24.05 -17.93 -0.85
C GLN A 10 23.34 -19.16 -0.28
N THR A 11 23.81 -19.63 0.88
CA THR A 11 23.11 -20.64 1.66
C THR A 11 21.68 -20.15 1.91
N PRO A 12 20.64 -20.98 1.72
CA PRO A 12 19.27 -20.59 2.06
C PRO A 12 19.22 -20.12 3.52
N LEU A 13 18.64 -18.95 3.75
CA LEU A 13 18.42 -18.44 5.11
C LEU A 13 17.57 -19.44 5.90
N GLU A 14 18.02 -19.80 7.09
CA GLU A 14 17.27 -20.70 7.97
C GLU A 14 15.89 -20.09 8.32
N LYS A 15 14.88 -20.96 8.44
CA LYS A 15 13.49 -20.57 8.70
C LYS A 15 13.34 -19.61 9.88
N ASP A 16 14.04 -19.86 10.99
CA ASP A 16 13.97 -19.02 12.18
C ASP A 16 14.53 -17.62 11.95
N THR A 17 15.57 -17.51 11.11
CA THR A 17 16.12 -16.20 10.70
C THR A 17 15.12 -15.43 9.84
N LEU A 18 14.46 -16.09 8.89
CA LEU A 18 13.42 -15.46 8.06
C LEU A 18 12.25 -14.96 8.93
N VAL A 19 11.76 -15.78 9.86
CA VAL A 19 10.68 -15.39 10.77
C VAL A 19 11.08 -14.19 11.63
N ALA A 20 12.30 -14.19 12.18
CA ALA A 20 12.79 -13.09 13.01
C ALA A 20 12.87 -11.77 12.24
N GLN A 21 13.38 -11.80 11.00
CA GLN A 21 13.47 -10.61 10.16
C GLN A 21 12.08 -10.08 9.77
N LEU A 22 11.18 -10.96 9.34
CA LEU A 22 9.83 -10.60 8.90
C LEU A 22 8.91 -10.14 10.05
N SER A 23 9.17 -10.59 11.28
CA SER A 23 8.39 -10.19 12.46
C SER A 23 8.51 -8.69 12.81
N ASN A 24 9.51 -7.99 12.26
CA ASN A 24 9.67 -6.54 12.44
C ASN A 24 8.76 -5.71 11.53
N TYR A 25 8.05 -6.35 10.60
CA TYR A 25 7.15 -5.68 9.66
C TYR A 25 5.69 -5.82 10.11
N ASN A 26 4.91 -4.74 9.96
CA ASN A 26 3.48 -4.78 10.19
C ASN A 26 2.74 -5.40 8.99
N LEU A 27 2.95 -6.70 8.75
CA LEU A 27 2.43 -7.43 7.61
C LEU A 27 0.91 -7.66 7.76
N PRO A 28 0.06 -7.07 6.89
CA PRO A 28 -1.36 -7.31 6.90
C PRO A 28 -1.69 -8.78 6.63
N HIS A 29 -2.75 -9.29 7.25
CA HIS A 29 -3.13 -10.71 7.11
C HIS A 29 -3.39 -11.12 5.66
N PHE A 30 -4.03 -10.27 4.86
CA PHE A 30 -4.34 -10.59 3.47
C PHE A 30 -3.06 -10.78 2.62
N VAL A 31 -1.96 -10.07 2.92
CA VAL A 31 -0.66 -10.26 2.24
C VAL A 31 -0.15 -11.67 2.55
N LEU A 32 -0.22 -12.04 3.83
CA LEU A 32 0.19 -13.37 4.29
C LEU A 32 -0.66 -14.46 3.65
N GLU A 33 -1.98 -14.26 3.54
CA GLU A 33 -2.90 -15.20 2.86
C GLU A 33 -2.57 -15.32 1.37
N SER A 34 -2.30 -14.20 0.69
CA SER A 34 -1.99 -14.18 -0.74
C SER A 34 -0.67 -14.91 -1.03
N VAL A 35 0.37 -14.67 -0.22
CA VAL A 35 1.66 -15.35 -0.34
C VAL A 35 1.55 -16.82 0.06
N ALA A 36 0.82 -17.15 1.14
CA ALA A 36 0.62 -18.53 1.55
C ALA A 36 -0.05 -19.34 0.44
N LYS A 37 -1.09 -18.78 -0.20
CA LYS A 37 -1.78 -19.40 -1.33
C LYS A 37 -0.86 -19.63 -2.53
N LYS A 38 -0.02 -18.66 -2.89
CA LYS A 38 0.93 -18.78 -4.01
C LYS A 38 2.00 -19.85 -3.80
N CYS A 39 2.30 -20.17 -2.56
CA CYS A 39 3.36 -21.10 -2.19
C CYS A 39 2.82 -22.42 -1.60
N ASP A 40 1.52 -22.70 -1.74
CA ASP A 40 0.85 -23.87 -1.15
C ASP A 40 1.20 -24.08 0.33
N SER A 41 1.23 -22.97 1.07
CA SER A 41 1.60 -22.93 2.49
C SER A 41 0.38 -22.90 3.38
N THR A 42 0.49 -23.52 4.56
CA THR A 42 -0.43 -23.29 5.67
C THR A 42 -0.29 -21.87 6.21
N LEU A 43 -1.38 -21.34 6.76
CA LEU A 43 -1.39 -20.05 7.46
C LEU A 43 -2.37 -20.10 8.63
N VAL A 44 -1.86 -19.90 9.84
CA VAL A 44 -2.69 -19.73 11.03
C VAL A 44 -3.38 -18.36 10.97
N LYS A 45 -4.71 -18.34 11.14
CA LYS A 45 -5.54 -17.13 10.97
C LYS A 45 -5.44 -16.11 12.11
N LYS A 46 -4.92 -16.49 13.28
CA LYS A 46 -4.87 -15.66 14.48
C LYS A 46 -3.62 -15.94 15.31
N GLY A 47 -3.04 -14.90 15.89
CA GLY A 47 -1.90 -15.02 16.80
C GLY A 47 -0.95 -13.84 16.68
N LYS A 48 0.17 -13.94 17.41
CA LYS A 48 1.30 -13.01 17.22
C LYS A 48 1.91 -13.25 15.84
N ILE A 49 2.46 -12.20 15.23
CA ILE A 49 3.05 -12.27 13.88
C ILE A 49 4.08 -13.40 13.75
N GLY A 50 4.94 -13.58 14.75
CA GLY A 50 5.92 -14.69 14.75
C GLY A 50 5.25 -16.07 14.68
N THR A 51 4.18 -16.32 15.42
CA THR A 51 3.43 -17.58 15.36
C THR A 51 2.78 -17.80 13.99
N ILE A 52 2.22 -16.73 13.41
CA ILE A 52 1.61 -16.78 12.08
C ILE A 52 2.68 -17.12 11.03
N LEU A 53 3.81 -16.43 11.04
CA LEU A 53 4.94 -16.66 10.13
C LEU A 53 5.55 -18.06 10.31
N SER A 54 5.77 -18.52 11.54
CA SER A 54 6.31 -19.87 11.81
C SER A 54 5.41 -20.99 11.28
N SER A 55 4.11 -20.73 11.08
CA SER A 55 3.19 -21.70 10.47
C SER A 55 3.35 -21.84 8.96
N MET A 56 4.09 -20.94 8.31
CA MET A 56 4.30 -20.96 6.87
C MET A 56 5.48 -21.88 6.48
N ASN A 57 5.45 -22.38 5.24
CA ASN A 57 6.56 -23.14 4.66
C ASN A 57 7.72 -22.21 4.24
N GLU A 58 8.88 -22.79 3.93
CA GLU A 58 10.09 -22.03 3.58
C GLU A 58 9.91 -21.21 2.30
N SER A 59 9.19 -21.73 1.30
CA SER A 59 8.93 -21.03 0.04
C SER A 59 8.16 -19.72 0.27
N ALA A 60 7.13 -19.75 1.12
CA ALA A 60 6.35 -18.58 1.46
C ALA A 60 7.18 -17.55 2.26
N LEU A 61 7.98 -18.01 3.21
CA LEU A 61 8.88 -17.14 4.00
C LEU A 61 9.96 -16.51 3.11
N ALA A 62 10.55 -17.28 2.19
CA ALA A 62 11.51 -16.78 1.22
C ALA A 62 10.87 -15.74 0.29
N LEU A 63 9.62 -15.95 -0.15
CA LEU A 63 8.90 -14.97 -0.96
C LEU A 63 8.61 -13.68 -0.18
N LEU A 64 8.13 -13.78 1.07
CA LEU A 64 7.97 -12.61 1.93
C LEU A 64 9.29 -11.85 2.13
N HIS A 65 10.39 -12.57 2.35
CA HIS A 65 11.71 -11.99 2.48
C HIS A 65 12.15 -11.24 1.21
N LYS A 66 11.94 -11.83 0.04
CA LYS A 66 12.17 -11.17 -1.26
C LYS A 66 11.39 -9.86 -1.38
N ILE A 67 10.11 -9.89 -1.03
CA ILE A 67 9.22 -8.73 -1.13
C ILE A 67 9.62 -7.61 -0.16
N PHE A 68 9.85 -7.92 1.12
CA PHE A 68 9.92 -6.92 2.19
C PHE A 68 11.33 -6.61 2.69
N VAL A 69 12.26 -7.56 2.58
CA VAL A 69 13.64 -7.40 3.06
C VAL A 69 14.58 -7.08 1.91
N GLN A 70 14.42 -7.75 0.76
CA GLN A 70 15.23 -7.51 -0.44
C GLN A 70 14.59 -6.47 -1.38
N CYS A 71 13.31 -6.14 -1.19
CA CYS A 71 12.56 -5.19 -2.02
C CYS A 71 12.58 -5.56 -3.51
N GLU A 72 12.54 -6.87 -3.83
CA GLU A 72 12.50 -7.34 -5.22
C GLU A 72 11.24 -6.85 -5.94
N GLU A 73 11.31 -6.78 -7.26
CA GLU A 73 10.17 -6.51 -8.14
C GLU A 73 9.80 -7.80 -8.88
N ASP A 74 8.50 -8.09 -8.94
CA ASP A 74 7.92 -9.13 -9.78
C ASP A 74 7.54 -8.54 -11.15
N GLU A 75 7.16 -9.38 -12.11
CA GLU A 75 6.82 -8.93 -13.47
C GLU A 75 5.51 -8.13 -13.52
N GLU A 76 4.59 -8.41 -12.60
CA GLU A 76 3.24 -7.87 -12.54
C GLU A 76 3.14 -6.61 -11.66
N GLY A 77 4.16 -6.33 -10.84
CA GLY A 77 4.18 -5.19 -9.92
C GLY A 77 3.42 -5.43 -8.61
N GLU A 78 2.99 -6.66 -8.34
CA GLU A 78 2.25 -7.04 -7.15
C GLU A 78 3.11 -6.93 -5.88
N PHE A 79 4.43 -7.12 -5.99
CA PHE A 79 5.33 -6.95 -4.84
C PHE A 79 5.35 -5.50 -4.36
N ALA A 80 5.27 -4.54 -5.30
CA ALA A 80 5.15 -3.13 -4.95
C ALA A 80 3.78 -2.81 -4.33
N ASP A 81 2.70 -3.41 -4.84
CA ASP A 81 1.36 -3.30 -4.26
C ASP A 81 1.33 -3.79 -2.79
N TYR A 82 1.96 -4.94 -2.50
CA TYR A 82 2.08 -5.45 -1.14
C TYR A 82 2.88 -4.53 -0.21
N ARG A 83 4.01 -4.00 -0.68
CA ARG A 83 4.82 -3.02 0.09
C ARG A 83 4.02 -1.76 0.39
N PHE A 84 3.28 -1.25 -0.60
CA PHE A 84 2.41 -0.09 -0.42
C PHE A 84 1.37 -0.33 0.66
N ALA A 85 0.76 -1.51 0.70
CA ALA A 85 -0.20 -1.84 1.74
C ALA A 85 0.41 -2.00 3.14
N VAL A 86 1.59 -2.61 3.26
CA VAL A 86 2.33 -2.65 4.54
C VAL A 86 2.62 -1.23 5.03
N PHE A 87 3.00 -0.32 4.13
CA PHE A 87 3.19 1.09 4.46
C PHE A 87 1.89 1.75 4.97
N LEU A 88 0.76 1.54 4.30
CA LEU A 88 -0.52 2.08 4.77
C LEU A 88 -0.94 1.47 6.11
N SER A 89 -0.69 0.18 6.31
CA SER A 89 -0.99 -0.56 7.56
C SER A 89 -0.25 0.04 8.74
N SER A 90 1.06 0.29 8.56
CA SER A 90 1.91 0.87 9.61
C SER A 90 1.54 2.32 9.92
N ARG A 91 0.99 3.05 8.94
CA ARG A 91 0.63 4.47 9.11
C ARG A 91 -0.76 4.67 9.73
N LEU A 92 -1.73 3.84 9.37
CA LEU A 92 -3.14 4.06 9.71
C LEU A 92 -3.65 3.13 10.82
N HIS A 93 -2.89 2.10 11.20
CA HIS A 93 -3.24 1.14 12.26
C HIS A 93 -4.69 0.61 12.15
N SER A 94 -5.16 0.41 10.91
CA SER A 94 -6.54 0.09 10.57
C SER A 94 -6.61 -1.10 9.63
N SER A 95 -7.79 -1.70 9.50
CA SER A 95 -8.00 -2.84 8.60
C SER A 95 -7.87 -2.41 7.13
N LEU A 96 -7.25 -3.26 6.31
CA LEU A 96 -6.95 -3.02 4.90
C LEU A 96 -7.62 -4.09 4.04
N VAL A 97 -8.17 -3.67 2.90
CA VAL A 97 -8.77 -4.55 1.90
C VAL A 97 -8.23 -4.17 0.52
N PHE A 98 -7.89 -5.17 -0.29
CA PHE A 98 -7.40 -5.01 -1.65
C PHE A 98 -8.53 -5.05 -2.67
N ASP A 99 -8.32 -4.35 -3.79
CA ASP A 99 -9.16 -4.44 -4.99
C ASP A 99 -10.66 -4.22 -4.68
N GLN A 100 -10.93 -3.40 -3.66
CA GLN A 100 -12.25 -3.19 -3.11
C GLN A 100 -13.06 -2.26 -4.02
N PRO A 101 -14.26 -2.66 -4.47
CA PRO A 101 -15.18 -1.72 -5.10
C PRO A 101 -15.66 -0.68 -4.08
N VAL A 102 -15.53 0.60 -4.43
CA VAL A 102 -16.00 1.74 -3.64
C VAL A 102 -16.85 2.64 -4.53
N THR A 103 -18.06 2.96 -4.08
CA THR A 103 -19.02 3.74 -4.86
C THR A 103 -18.88 5.24 -4.54
N GLY A 104 -18.70 6.05 -5.59
CA GLY A 104 -18.67 7.50 -5.46
C GLY A 104 -20.05 8.14 -5.37
N LYS A 105 -20.11 9.44 -5.06
CA LYS A 105 -21.38 10.19 -5.04
C LYS A 105 -22.09 10.15 -6.39
N SER A 106 -21.34 10.10 -7.49
CA SER A 106 -21.89 9.99 -8.84
C SER A 106 -22.60 8.65 -9.14
N GLY A 107 -22.49 7.65 -8.26
CA GLY A 107 -22.90 6.27 -8.53
C GLY A 107 -21.85 5.44 -9.29
N THR A 108 -20.73 6.06 -9.69
CA THR A 108 -19.60 5.33 -10.30
C THR A 108 -18.97 4.38 -9.29
N VAL A 109 -18.79 3.13 -9.67
CA VAL A 109 -18.04 2.14 -8.89
C VAL A 109 -16.57 2.19 -9.29
N TYR A 110 -15.72 2.55 -8.33
CA TYR A 110 -14.27 2.58 -8.50
C TYR A 110 -13.67 1.31 -7.90
N LYS A 111 -12.83 0.62 -8.67
CA LYS A 111 -12.02 -0.48 -8.16
C LYS A 111 -10.73 0.11 -7.61
N VAL A 112 -10.72 0.43 -6.31
CA VAL A 112 -9.52 0.98 -5.68
C VAL A 112 -8.57 -0.13 -5.31
N LYS A 113 -7.26 0.08 -5.53
CA LYS A 113 -6.24 -0.92 -5.18
C LYS A 113 -6.24 -1.25 -3.69
N VAL A 114 -6.33 -0.22 -2.85
CA VAL A 114 -6.38 -0.39 -1.39
C VAL A 114 -7.50 0.46 -0.80
N ALA A 115 -8.31 -0.15 0.05
CA ALA A 115 -9.27 0.55 0.91
C ALA A 115 -8.92 0.30 2.38
N VAL A 116 -8.95 1.36 3.19
CA VAL A 116 -8.69 1.29 4.63
C VAL A 116 -9.98 1.57 5.38
N PHE A 117 -10.39 0.63 6.24
CA PHE A 117 -11.59 0.76 7.06
C PHE A 117 -11.21 0.87 8.54
N GLY A 118 -11.75 1.90 9.19
CA GLY A 118 -11.78 2.04 10.64
C GLY A 118 -13.16 1.72 11.20
N GLU A 119 -13.36 1.95 12.50
CA GLU A 119 -14.63 1.66 13.19
C GLU A 119 -15.85 2.36 12.55
N GLN A 120 -15.63 3.55 11.97
CA GLN A 120 -16.68 4.39 11.39
C GLN A 120 -16.79 4.26 9.86
N GLY A 121 -16.19 3.21 9.26
CA GLY A 121 -16.24 2.97 7.82
C GLY A 121 -14.95 3.36 7.09
N LEU A 122 -15.08 3.81 5.84
CA LEU A 122 -13.94 4.08 4.96
C LEU A 122 -13.13 5.30 5.46
N VAL A 123 -11.85 5.09 5.76
CA VAL A 123 -10.93 6.12 6.26
C VAL A 123 -9.95 6.57 5.19
N ALA A 124 -9.51 5.66 4.31
CA ALA A 124 -8.62 6.00 3.22
C ALA A 124 -8.78 5.12 1.98
N VAL A 125 -8.32 5.64 0.84
CA VAL A 125 -8.14 4.89 -0.41
C VAL A 125 -6.71 5.04 -0.91
N GLY A 126 -6.22 4.03 -1.62
CA GLY A 126 -4.86 3.99 -2.15
C GLY A 126 -4.83 3.46 -3.57
N GLU A 127 -4.01 4.08 -4.41
CA GLU A 127 -3.60 3.59 -5.73
C GLU A 127 -2.08 3.47 -5.80
N ASN A 128 -1.57 2.52 -6.59
CA ASN A 128 -0.15 2.33 -6.81
C ASN A 128 0.16 2.12 -8.29
N LYS A 129 1.21 2.78 -8.78
CA LYS A 129 1.81 2.52 -10.09
C LYS A 129 3.21 1.93 -9.91
N ALA A 130 3.28 0.61 -10.00
CA ALA A 130 4.53 -0.13 -9.85
C ALA A 130 5.43 -0.09 -11.08
N LYS A 131 4.86 0.05 -12.29
CA LYS A 131 5.57 -0.21 -13.56
C LYS A 131 5.15 0.71 -14.70
N GLY A 132 5.92 0.62 -15.79
CA GLY A 132 5.72 1.36 -17.03
C GLY A 132 6.32 2.75 -16.96
N GLU A 133 5.69 3.69 -17.67
CA GLU A 133 6.13 5.09 -17.67
C GLU A 133 5.77 5.80 -16.35
N ARG A 134 6.45 6.93 -16.09
CA ARG A 134 6.14 7.84 -14.97
C ARG A 134 4.63 8.08 -14.88
N VAL A 135 4.11 8.30 -13.66
CA VAL A 135 2.69 8.61 -13.47
C VAL A 135 2.35 9.90 -14.23
N SER A 136 1.42 9.81 -15.17
CA SER A 136 0.99 10.91 -16.01
C SER A 136 0.08 11.89 -15.29
N ILE A 137 -0.05 13.09 -15.87
CA ILE A 137 -0.99 14.11 -15.40
C ILE A 137 -2.44 13.61 -15.49
N ASP A 138 -2.77 12.83 -16.52
CA ASP A 138 -4.12 12.29 -16.70
C ASP A 138 -4.47 11.22 -15.65
N GLU A 139 -3.51 10.36 -15.29
CA GLU A 139 -3.69 9.37 -14.20
C GLU A 139 -3.99 10.07 -12.88
N LEU A 140 -3.20 11.08 -12.50
CA LEU A 140 -3.42 11.84 -11.28
C LEU A 140 -4.70 12.68 -11.32
N THR A 141 -5.10 13.18 -12.49
CA THR A 141 -6.37 13.88 -12.67
C THR A 141 -7.56 12.95 -12.44
N ARG A 142 -7.51 11.73 -12.98
CA ARG A 142 -8.52 10.68 -12.71
C ARG A 142 -8.55 10.31 -11.24
N PHE A 143 -7.39 10.13 -10.62
CA PHE A 143 -7.29 9.85 -9.20
C PHE A 143 -7.88 10.96 -8.33
N ASN A 144 -7.52 12.23 -8.57
CA ASN A 144 -8.07 13.37 -7.84
C ASN A 144 -9.61 13.45 -7.99
N LYS A 145 -10.14 13.19 -9.19
CA LYS A 145 -11.58 13.14 -9.42
C LYS A 145 -12.25 12.01 -8.64
N MET A 146 -11.68 10.80 -8.69
CA MET A 146 -12.16 9.64 -7.95
C MET A 146 -12.21 9.91 -6.45
N VAL A 147 -11.10 10.37 -5.86
CA VAL A 147 -11.00 10.68 -4.42
C VAL A 147 -12.08 11.66 -4.00
N ARG A 148 -12.26 12.75 -4.76
CA ARG A 148 -13.28 13.76 -4.45
C ARG A 148 -14.71 13.26 -4.61
N ASP A 149 -14.96 12.32 -5.54
CA ASP A 149 -16.27 11.72 -5.71
C ASP A 149 -16.60 10.72 -4.59
N ILE A 150 -15.64 9.89 -4.21
CA ILE A 150 -15.73 8.98 -3.05
C ILE A 150 -15.93 9.77 -1.76
N ALA A 151 -15.14 10.83 -1.53
CA ALA A 151 -15.22 11.65 -0.31
C ALA A 151 -16.60 12.31 -0.08
N LYS A 152 -17.38 12.48 -1.14
CA LYS A 152 -18.72 13.07 -1.12
C LYS A 152 -19.84 12.02 -1.09
N SER A 153 -19.50 10.74 -1.25
CA SER A 153 -20.45 9.64 -1.14
C SER A 153 -20.92 9.45 0.31
N LYS A 154 -21.95 8.63 0.53
CA LYS A 154 -22.40 8.28 1.88
C LYS A 154 -21.33 7.54 2.67
N ASP A 155 -20.61 6.63 2.02
CA ASP A 155 -19.63 5.76 2.69
C ASP A 155 -18.27 6.44 2.89
N GLY A 156 -17.95 7.45 2.05
CA GLY A 156 -16.69 8.19 2.11
C GLY A 156 -16.72 9.47 2.96
N GLN A 157 -17.81 9.76 3.69
CA GLN A 157 -17.89 10.97 4.52
C GLN A 157 -16.78 11.04 5.57
N ASN A 158 -16.40 9.89 6.12
CA ASN A 158 -15.35 9.73 7.12
C ASN A 158 -13.95 9.55 6.51
N MET A 159 -13.83 9.57 5.18
CA MET A 159 -12.54 9.46 4.52
C MET A 159 -11.68 10.69 4.82
N LEU A 160 -10.49 10.45 5.35
CA LEU A 160 -9.50 11.46 5.75
C LEU A 160 -8.31 11.49 4.79
N TYR A 161 -7.94 10.34 4.24
CA TYR A 161 -6.69 10.21 3.51
C TYR A 161 -6.91 9.58 2.15
N ALA A 162 -6.09 9.99 1.19
CA ALA A 162 -5.96 9.32 -0.08
C ALA A 162 -4.48 9.24 -0.43
N PHE A 163 -4.04 8.11 -0.95
CA PHE A 163 -2.63 7.87 -1.26
C PHE A 163 -2.49 7.45 -2.71
N PHE A 164 -1.55 8.07 -3.41
CA PHE A 164 -1.06 7.53 -4.68
C PHE A 164 0.42 7.23 -4.49
N SER A 165 0.85 6.01 -4.79
CA SER A 165 2.26 5.66 -4.80
C SER A 165 2.76 5.35 -6.20
N SER A 166 4.06 5.54 -6.40
CA SER A 166 4.73 5.23 -7.65
C SER A 166 6.11 4.66 -7.39
N SER A 167 6.47 3.58 -8.08
CA SER A 167 7.86 3.12 -8.19
C SER A 167 8.56 3.72 -9.41
N VAL A 168 7.80 4.30 -10.33
CA VAL A 168 8.28 4.86 -11.61
C VAL A 168 8.32 6.39 -11.60
N GLY A 169 8.11 7.01 -10.43
CA GLY A 169 8.03 8.47 -10.26
C GLY A 169 6.80 9.12 -10.90
N TYR A 170 6.81 10.46 -10.94
CA TYR A 170 5.69 11.30 -11.40
C TYR A 170 6.10 12.24 -12.52
N ALA A 171 5.23 12.50 -13.49
CA ALA A 171 5.47 13.48 -14.55
C ALA A 171 5.68 14.90 -13.99
N ASP A 172 6.46 15.72 -14.69
CA ASP A 172 6.78 17.06 -14.22
C ASP A 172 5.51 17.95 -14.16
N GLY A 173 5.44 18.80 -13.15
CA GLY A 173 4.27 19.67 -12.94
C GLY A 173 3.02 18.95 -12.39
N PHE A 174 3.14 17.71 -11.91
CA PHE A 174 2.05 16.93 -11.30
C PHE A 174 1.27 17.70 -10.20
N ASN A 175 1.95 18.57 -9.46
CA ASN A 175 1.38 19.34 -8.37
C ASN A 175 0.27 20.30 -8.82
N LYS A 176 0.28 20.76 -10.08
CA LYS A 176 -0.72 21.71 -10.63
C LYS A 176 -2.14 21.14 -10.61
N ILE A 177 -2.29 19.82 -10.66
CA ILE A 177 -3.58 19.11 -10.64
C ILE A 177 -4.34 19.37 -9.34
N PHE A 178 -3.60 19.52 -8.25
CA PHE A 178 -4.16 19.67 -6.90
C PHE A 178 -4.26 21.15 -6.47
N ALA A 179 -3.80 22.09 -7.31
CA ALA A 179 -3.77 23.52 -6.97
C ALA A 179 -5.16 24.10 -6.71
N ARG A 180 -6.21 23.53 -7.32
CA ARG A 180 -7.61 23.95 -7.12
C ARG A 180 -8.30 23.21 -5.97
N ASN A 181 -7.60 22.30 -5.28
CA ASN A 181 -8.20 21.60 -4.16
C ASN A 181 -8.36 22.55 -2.97
N SER A 182 -9.57 22.63 -2.42
CA SER A 182 -9.88 23.42 -1.24
C SER A 182 -9.59 22.63 0.02
N LYS A 183 -9.07 23.28 1.06
CA LYS A 183 -8.96 22.67 2.39
C LYS A 183 -10.35 22.31 2.91
N THR A 184 -10.61 21.01 3.05
CA THR A 184 -11.78 20.50 3.77
C THR A 184 -11.33 19.96 5.13
N LYS A 185 -12.16 20.19 6.15
CA LYS A 185 -11.94 19.69 7.51
C LYS A 185 -13.12 18.83 7.90
N THR A 186 -12.86 17.76 8.65
CA THR A 186 -13.95 17.05 9.33
C THR A 186 -14.57 17.92 10.41
N PRO A 187 -15.81 17.62 10.85
CA PRO A 187 -16.34 18.16 12.08
C PRO A 187 -15.35 17.98 13.24
N PRO A 188 -15.32 18.92 14.22
CA PRO A 188 -14.48 18.77 15.40
C PRO A 188 -14.83 17.47 16.13
N ASN A 189 -13.82 16.74 16.58
CA ASN A 189 -14.02 15.64 17.50
C ASN A 189 -14.46 16.17 18.89
N LYS A 190 -14.72 15.27 19.84
CA LYS A 190 -15.15 15.61 21.22
C LYS A 190 -14.18 16.53 21.99
N TYR A 191 -12.96 16.76 21.47
CA TYR A 191 -11.94 17.62 22.04
C TYR A 191 -11.76 18.93 21.25
N GLY A 192 -12.61 19.20 20.24
CA GLY A 192 -12.56 20.42 19.43
C GLY A 192 -11.55 20.39 18.27
N PHE A 193 -10.86 19.27 18.03
CA PHE A 193 -9.88 19.17 16.94
C PHE A 193 -10.53 18.70 15.64
N CYS A 194 -10.20 19.37 14.54
CA CYS A 194 -10.59 18.97 13.19
C CYS A 194 -9.40 18.35 12.45
N VAL A 195 -9.62 17.28 11.69
CA VAL A 195 -8.60 16.68 10.83
C VAL A 195 -8.81 17.15 9.39
N ALA A 196 -7.73 17.54 8.72
CA ALA A 196 -7.78 17.92 7.31
C ALA A 196 -7.83 16.67 6.43
N LYS A 197 -8.65 16.70 5.36
CA LYS A 197 -8.63 15.64 4.36
C LYS A 197 -7.47 15.86 3.38
N THR A 198 -6.62 14.85 3.14
CA THR A 198 -5.39 15.01 2.34
C THR A 198 -5.13 13.90 1.32
N ILE A 199 -4.76 14.28 0.10
CA ILE A 199 -4.12 13.44 -0.89
C ILE A 199 -2.61 13.52 -0.67
N THR A 200 -1.95 12.36 -0.56
CA THR A 200 -0.52 12.24 -0.38
C THR A 200 0.07 11.44 -1.55
N LEU A 201 1.10 11.98 -2.20
CA LEU A 201 1.86 11.29 -3.23
C LEU A 201 3.15 10.73 -2.63
N LEU A 202 3.40 9.45 -2.89
CA LEU A 202 4.53 8.70 -2.35
C LEU A 202 5.39 8.15 -3.49
N GLU A 203 6.69 8.04 -3.27
CA GLU A 203 7.59 7.36 -4.20
C GLU A 203 8.36 6.25 -3.48
N PHE A 204 8.38 5.06 -4.09
CA PHE A 204 9.11 3.89 -3.63
C PHE A 204 10.32 3.71 -4.55
N ARG A 205 11.52 4.09 -4.07
CA ARG A 205 12.78 3.85 -4.81
C ARG A 205 13.54 2.65 -4.27
N ASP A 206 13.31 2.27 -3.02
CA ASP A 206 13.96 1.18 -2.29
C ASP A 206 13.21 0.90 -0.97
N LYS A 207 13.92 0.58 0.12
CA LYS A 207 13.36 0.45 1.49
C LYS A 207 12.76 1.76 2.02
N ASN A 208 13.05 2.89 1.40
CA ASN A 208 12.59 4.19 1.82
C ASN A 208 11.38 4.64 0.99
N THR A 209 10.29 4.91 1.69
CA THR A 209 9.14 5.61 1.12
C THR A 209 9.32 7.10 1.32
N VAL A 210 9.33 7.86 0.22
CA VAL A 210 9.45 9.32 0.28
C VAL A 210 8.08 9.93 0.04
N GLN A 211 7.63 10.80 0.96
CA GLN A 211 6.50 11.68 0.68
C GLN A 211 6.95 12.77 -0.28
N VAL A 212 6.44 12.72 -1.51
CA VAL A 212 6.80 13.68 -2.57
C VAL A 212 5.91 14.92 -2.51
N PHE A 213 4.64 14.75 -2.13
CA PHE A 213 3.67 15.83 -2.14
C PHE A 213 2.48 15.55 -1.23
N ILE A 214 1.86 16.61 -0.74
CA ILE A 214 0.59 16.55 0.00
C ILE A 214 -0.30 17.74 -0.38
N ALA A 215 -1.58 17.48 -0.59
CA ALA A 215 -2.59 18.49 -0.88
C ALA A 215 -3.93 18.15 -0.23
N PRO A 216 -4.80 19.15 0.02
CA PRO A 216 -6.17 18.87 0.47
C PRO A 216 -7.02 18.23 -0.65
N PHE A 217 -8.22 17.74 -0.33
CA PHE A 217 -9.24 17.34 -1.31
C PHE A 217 -10.69 17.63 -0.88
#